data_AF-A0A803K1N0-F1
#
_entry.id   AF-A0A803K1N0-F1
#
_cell.length_a   1.000
_cell.length_b   1.000
_cell.length_c   1.000
_cell.angle_alpha   90.00
_cell.angle_beta   90.00
_cell.angle_gamma   90.00
#
_symmetry.space_group_name_H-M   'P 1'
#
loop_
_entity.id
_entity.type
_entity.pdbx_description
1 polymer ?
#
loop_
_entity_poly.entity_id
_entity_poly.type
_entity_poly.pdbx_seq_one_letter_code
_entity_poly.pdbx_strand_id
1 'polypeptide(L)'
;MYIAVYGKASPIKKKQQDVLGFLHAVKIEFEEKDIAANEENRKWMRENIPEHCRPTSGNSLPPQIFNDSQYCGDYDAFFEARENNAVYAFLGLTAPPGSKEAEALAKKNAESS
;
A
#
# COMPACT_ATOMS: atom_id res chain seq x y z
N MET A 1 1.05 -4.90 -8.38
CA MET A 1 0.89 -3.72 -7.49
C MET A 1 1.53 -2.48 -8.11
N TYR A 2 0.96 -1.30 -7.92
CA TYR A 2 1.57 -0.01 -8.27
C TYR A 2 1.79 0.84 -7.02
N ILE A 3 3.00 1.38 -6.87
CA ILE A 3 3.37 2.22 -5.74
C ILE A 3 3.77 3.59 -6.28
N ALA A 4 2.97 4.61 -5.96
CA ALA A 4 3.31 5.97 -6.32
C ALA A 4 4.48 6.47 -5.46
N VAL A 5 5.58 6.74 -6.15
CA VAL A 5 6.90 7.24 -5.79
C VAL A 5 7.11 8.75 -5.70
N TYR A 6 7.68 9.36 -4.66
CA TYR A 6 8.61 10.47 -4.92
C TYR A 6 10.00 9.91 -5.16
N GLY A 7 10.72 10.47 -6.15
CA GLY A 7 12.10 10.09 -6.45
C GLY A 7 13.02 10.01 -5.23
N LYS A 8 14.17 9.35 -5.40
CA LYS A 8 15.04 8.81 -4.34
C LYS A 8 15.59 9.81 -3.29
N ALA A 9 15.36 11.12 -3.42
CA ALA A 9 15.87 12.16 -2.52
C ALA A 9 14.77 12.89 -1.70
N SER A 10 13.54 12.38 -1.70
CA SER A 10 12.42 13.07 -1.03
C SER A 10 12.47 12.98 0.52
N PRO A 11 11.89 13.95 1.25
CA PRO A 11 11.74 13.87 2.71
C PRO A 11 10.92 12.66 3.18
N ILE A 12 10.07 12.09 2.31
CA ILE A 12 9.16 10.97 2.60
C ILE A 12 9.79 9.62 2.24
N LYS A 13 11.06 9.61 1.83
CA LYS A 13 11.80 8.42 1.42
C LYS A 13 11.71 7.26 2.43
N LYS A 14 11.72 7.55 3.74
CA LYS A 14 11.64 6.50 4.77
C LYS A 14 10.33 5.71 4.68
N LYS A 15 9.18 6.40 4.60
CA LYS A 15 7.85 5.77 4.46
C LYS A 15 7.76 4.94 3.17
N GLN A 16 8.27 5.48 2.06
CA GLN A 16 8.31 4.75 0.79
C GLN A 16 9.17 3.49 0.88
N GLN A 17 10.40 3.59 1.39
CA GLN A 17 11.32 2.46 1.49
C GLN A 17 10.81 1.38 2.44
N ASP A 18 10.05 1.73 3.47
CA ASP A 18 9.41 0.76 4.36
C ASP A 18 8.34 -0.05 3.61
N VAL A 19 7.46 0.61 2.84
CA VAL A 19 6.48 -0.09 1.98
C VAL A 19 7.18 -0.97 0.94
N LEU A 20 8.13 -0.42 0.18
CA LEU A 20 8.84 -1.16 -0.87
C LEU A 20 9.65 -2.33 -0.29
N GLY A 21 10.32 -2.10 0.84
CA GLY A 21 11.09 -3.12 1.55
C GLY A 21 10.21 -4.26 2.06
N PHE A 22 9.02 -3.94 2.58
CA PHE A 22 8.05 -4.95 2.96
C PHE A 22 7.63 -5.79 1.75
N LEU A 23 7.17 -5.16 0.66
CA LEU A 23 6.69 -5.87 -0.54
C LEU A 23 7.78 -6.79 -1.11
N HIS A 24 9.03 -6.34 -1.16
CA HIS A 24 10.17 -7.18 -1.53
C HIS A 24 10.36 -8.37 -0.58
N ALA A 25 10.30 -8.14 0.73
CA ALA A 25 10.51 -9.20 1.74
C ALA A 25 9.45 -10.30 1.64
N VAL A 26 8.20 -9.94 1.31
CA VAL A 26 7.10 -10.89 1.12
C VAL A 26 6.92 -11.36 -0.32
N LYS A 27 7.84 -10.98 -1.22
CA LYS A 27 7.87 -11.38 -2.65
C LYS A 27 6.58 -11.01 -3.40
N ILE A 28 6.01 -9.85 -3.09
CA ILE A 28 4.91 -9.27 -3.86
C ILE A 28 5.52 -8.45 -5.00
N GLU A 29 5.15 -8.76 -6.24
CA GLU A 29 5.60 -8.02 -7.42
C GLU A 29 4.92 -6.64 -7.48
N PHE A 30 5.72 -5.60 -7.73
CA PHE A 30 5.25 -4.23 -7.83
C PHE A 30 6.04 -3.39 -8.82
N GLU A 31 5.44 -2.29 -9.27
CA GLU A 31 6.08 -1.26 -10.06
C GLU A 31 6.10 0.07 -9.30
N GLU A 32 7.27 0.72 -9.25
CA GLU A 32 7.43 2.08 -8.73
C GLU A 32 7.04 3.11 -9.81
N LYS A 33 5.99 3.89 -9.56
CA LYS A 33 5.57 4.99 -10.44
C LYS A 33 6.06 6.31 -9.86
N ASP A 34 7.20 6.81 -10.32
CA ASP A 34 7.74 8.11 -9.86
C ASP A 34 6.83 9.26 -10.31
N ILE A 35 6.20 9.96 -9.37
CA ILE A 35 5.30 11.10 -9.58
C ILE A 35 6.02 12.46 -9.49
N ALA A 36 7.28 12.49 -9.05
CA ALA A 36 8.10 13.69 -9.06
C ALA A 36 8.61 13.98 -10.48
N ALA A 37 9.13 12.96 -11.15
CA ALA A 37 9.73 13.08 -12.48
C ALA A 37 8.72 12.88 -13.63
N ASN A 38 7.59 12.22 -13.40
CA ASN A 38 6.59 11.94 -14.42
C ASN A 38 5.21 12.54 -14.05
N GLU A 39 4.75 13.47 -14.89
CA GLU A 39 3.47 14.17 -14.70
C GLU A 39 2.25 13.28 -14.94
N GLU A 40 2.33 12.34 -15.88
CA GLU A 40 1.26 11.39 -16.15
C GLU A 40 1.01 10.50 -14.93
N ASN A 41 2.08 9.96 -14.33
CA ASN A 41 1.98 9.20 -13.08
C ASN A 41 1.36 10.04 -11.96
N ARG A 42 1.76 11.31 -11.84
CA ARG A 42 1.25 12.22 -10.82
C ARG A 42 -0.24 12.50 -11.00
N LYS A 43 -0.68 12.74 -12.24
CA LYS A 43 -2.08 12.96 -12.59
C LYS A 43 -2.89 11.69 -12.33
N TRP A 44 -2.44 10.56 -12.85
CA TRP A 44 -3.10 9.26 -12.67
C TRP A 44 -3.28 8.92 -11.20
N MET A 45 -2.24 9.07 -10.37
CA MET A 45 -2.33 8.83 -8.93
C MET A 45 -3.45 9.66 -8.29
N ARG A 46 -3.54 10.97 -8.60
CA ARG A 46 -4.55 11.86 -8.00
C ARG A 46 -5.97 11.51 -8.45
N GLU A 47 -6.14 11.14 -9.72
CA GLU A 47 -7.45 10.79 -10.28
C GLU A 47 -7.96 9.45 -9.72
N ASN A 48 -7.07 8.50 -9.43
CA ASN A 48 -7.43 7.17 -8.93
C ASN A 48 -7.52 7.08 -7.39
N ILE A 49 -7.14 8.11 -6.65
CA ILE A 49 -7.42 8.17 -5.20
C ILE A 49 -8.90 8.56 -5.01
N PRO A 50 -9.71 7.75 -4.29
CA PRO A 50 -11.09 8.05 -3.97
C PRO A 50 -11.21 9.39 -3.24
N GLU A 51 -12.25 10.17 -3.55
CA GLU A 51 -12.40 11.53 -3.03
C GLU A 51 -12.42 11.58 -1.49
N HIS A 52 -13.06 10.61 -0.85
CA HIS A 52 -13.12 10.49 0.61
C HIS A 52 -11.77 10.13 1.28
N CYS A 53 -10.79 9.65 0.51
CA CYS A 53 -9.43 9.37 0.97
C CYS A 53 -8.48 10.55 0.71
N ARG A 54 -8.92 11.60 0.00
CA ARG A 54 -8.08 12.76 -0.28
C ARG A 54 -7.98 13.64 0.97
N PRO A 55 -6.82 14.27 1.23
CA PRO A 55 -6.67 15.17 2.35
C PRO A 55 -7.58 16.40 2.20
N THR A 56 -8.11 16.91 3.32
CA THR A 56 -8.99 18.10 3.37
C THR A 56 -8.29 19.38 2.88
N SER A 57 -6.96 19.39 2.90
CA SER A 57 -6.13 20.48 2.38
C SER A 57 -4.82 19.91 1.83
N GLY A 58 -4.37 20.43 0.68
CA GLY A 58 -3.15 19.99 0.01
C GLY A 58 -3.33 18.79 -0.92
N ASN A 59 -2.21 18.15 -1.27
CA ASN A 59 -2.17 17.02 -2.20
C ASN A 59 -1.86 15.73 -1.44
N SER A 60 -2.42 14.60 -1.88
CA SER A 60 -1.99 13.28 -1.40
C SER A 60 -0.49 13.08 -1.63
N LEU A 61 0.21 12.67 -0.57
CA LEU A 61 1.65 12.46 -0.56
C LEU A 61 1.96 10.96 -0.66
N PRO A 62 2.98 10.55 -1.42
CA PRO A 62 3.42 9.16 -1.52
C PRO A 62 4.03 8.66 -0.19
N PRO A 63 4.10 7.34 0.04
CA PRO A 63 3.65 6.28 -0.86
C PRO A 63 2.11 6.21 -0.94
N GLN A 64 1.60 6.00 -2.16
CA GLN A 64 0.20 5.66 -2.40
C GLN A 64 0.16 4.31 -3.09
N ILE A 65 -0.59 3.36 -2.53
CA ILE A 65 -0.54 1.95 -2.86
C ILE A 65 -1.80 1.59 -3.63
N PHE A 66 -1.62 0.94 -4.78
CA PHE A 66 -2.69 0.48 -5.63
C PHE A 66 -2.48 -0.98 -6.01
N ASN A 67 -3.58 -1.73 -6.01
CA ASN A 67 -3.65 -3.02 -6.66
C ASN A 67 -4.24 -2.79 -8.06
N ASP A 68 -3.38 -2.79 -9.07
CA ASP A 68 -3.69 -2.31 -10.42
C ASP A 68 -4.33 -0.90 -10.38
N SER A 69 -5.61 -0.78 -10.69
CA SER A 69 -6.34 0.51 -10.62
C SER A 69 -7.13 0.71 -9.33
N GLN A 70 -7.14 -0.27 -8.43
CA GLN A 70 -7.84 -0.18 -7.15
C GLN A 70 -6.93 0.46 -6.10
N TYR A 71 -7.40 1.55 -5.49
CA TYR A 71 -6.69 2.18 -4.39
C TYR A 71 -6.76 1.32 -3.12
N CYS A 72 -5.59 0.96 -2.59
CA CYS A 72 -5.46 0.23 -1.33
C CYS A 72 -5.39 1.19 -0.14
N GLY A 73 -4.54 2.23 -0.24
CA GLY A 73 -4.34 3.21 0.82
C GLY A 73 -3.00 3.93 0.74
N ASP A 74 -2.78 4.80 1.71
CA ASP A 74 -1.51 5.49 1.92
C ASP A 74 -0.60 4.73 2.89
N TYR A 75 0.48 5.38 3.34
CA TYR A 75 1.39 4.79 4.32
C TYR A 75 0.73 4.47 5.66
N ASP A 76 -0.15 5.33 6.15
CA ASP A 76 -0.70 5.18 7.48
C ASP A 76 -1.69 4.00 7.51
N ALA A 77 -2.49 3.84 6.46
CA ALA A 77 -3.33 2.66 6.25
C ALA A 77 -2.50 1.36 6.10
N PHE A 78 -1.39 1.41 5.38
CA PHE A 78 -0.46 0.27 5.28
C PHE A 78 0.14 -0.09 6.65
N PHE A 79 0.55 0.91 7.42
CA PHE A 79 1.13 0.73 8.74
C PHE A 79 0.11 0.09 9.69
N GLU A 80 -1.13 0.59 9.71
CA GLU A 80 -2.22 0.00 10.48
C GLU A 80 -2.49 -1.46 10.08
N ALA A 81 -2.53 -1.75 8.78
CA ALA A 81 -2.69 -3.12 8.29
C ALA A 81 -1.54 -4.03 8.75
N ARG A 82 -0.32 -3.52 8.81
CA ARG A 82 0.86 -4.25 9.29
C ARG A 82 0.77 -4.59 10.78
N GLU A 83 0.39 -3.62 11.61
CA GLU A 83 0.18 -3.84 13.05
C GLU A 83 -0.91 -4.88 13.32
N ASN A 84 -1.93 -4.92 12.47
CA ASN A 84 -3.05 -5.86 12.58
C ASN A 84 -2.81 -7.21 11.90
N ASN A 85 -1.62 -7.47 11.32
CA ASN A 85 -1.35 -8.65 10.48
C ASN A 85 -2.41 -8.85 9.38
N ALA A 86 -2.81 -7.77 8.71
CA ALA A 86 -3.86 -7.73 7.69
C ALA A 86 -3.35 -7.08 6.39
N VAL A 87 -2.05 -7.19 6.10
CA VAL A 87 -1.43 -6.51 4.95
C VAL A 87 -1.89 -7.13 3.63
N TYR A 88 -2.04 -8.46 3.54
CA TYR A 88 -2.51 -9.07 2.30
C TYR A 88 -3.94 -8.63 2.00
N ALA A 89 -4.83 -8.65 2.99
CA ALA A 89 -6.17 -8.11 2.87
C ALA A 89 -6.18 -6.62 2.45
N PHE A 90 -5.33 -5.78 3.05
CA PHE A 90 -5.16 -4.38 2.67
C PHE A 90 -4.73 -4.21 1.20
N LEU A 91 -3.83 -5.06 0.72
CA LEU A 91 -3.40 -5.05 -0.68
C LEU A 91 -4.43 -5.69 -1.63
N GLY A 92 -5.56 -6.18 -1.13
CA GLY A 92 -6.57 -6.90 -1.91
C GLY A 92 -6.08 -8.25 -2.42
N LEU A 93 -5.20 -8.91 -1.66
CA LEU A 93 -4.58 -10.20 -1.97
C LEU A 93 -5.00 -11.26 -0.96
N THR A 94 -4.95 -12.52 -1.40
CA THR A 94 -5.09 -13.66 -0.48
C THR A 94 -3.79 -13.89 0.27
N ALA A 95 -3.85 -13.93 1.60
CA ALA A 95 -2.70 -14.26 2.43
C ALA A 95 -2.19 -15.68 2.10
N PRO A 96 -0.89 -15.86 1.82
CA PRO A 96 -0.35 -17.18 1.48
C PRO A 96 -0.39 -18.12 2.69
N PRO A 97 -0.58 -19.43 2.49
CA PRO A 97 -0.54 -20.41 3.57
C PRO A 97 0.77 -20.32 4.37
N GLY A 98 0.67 -20.39 5.70
CA GLY A 98 1.81 -20.26 6.62
C GLY A 98 2.29 -18.82 6.86
N SER A 99 1.62 -17.81 6.28
CA SER A 99 1.80 -16.43 6.73
C SER A 99 1.09 -16.18 8.06
N LYS A 100 1.60 -15.22 8.84
CA LYS A 100 0.99 -14.81 10.12
C LYS A 100 -0.48 -14.41 9.95
N GLU A 101 -0.82 -13.75 8.84
CA GLU A 101 -2.19 -13.34 8.52
C GLU A 101 -3.10 -14.54 8.25
N ALA A 102 -2.65 -15.50 7.43
CA ALA A 102 -3.41 -16.71 7.17
C ALA A 102 -3.65 -17.54 8.45
N GLU A 103 -2.64 -17.63 9.33
CA GLU A 103 -2.77 -18.29 10.63
C GLU A 103 -3.76 -17.55 11.56
N ALA A 104 -3.70 -16.22 11.60
CA ALA A 104 -4.62 -15.41 12.41
C ALA A 104 -6.06 -15.55 11.92
N LEU A 105 -6.29 -15.58 10.61
CA LEU A 105 -7.61 -15.77 10.02
C LEU A 105 -8.16 -17.18 10.31
N ALA A 106 -7.32 -18.21 10.20
CA ALA A 106 -7.71 -19.59 10.52
C ALA A 106 -8.14 -19.74 11.99
N LYS A 107 -7.42 -19.10 12.93
CA LYS A 107 -7.77 -19.11 14.36
C LYS A 107 -9.13 -18.45 14.63
N LYS A 108 -9.36 -17.24 14.08
CA LYS A 108 -10.63 -16.53 14.24
C LYS A 108 -11.83 -17.32 13.71
N ASN A 109 -11.67 -18.00 12.57
CA ASN A 109 -12.74 -18.81 11.99
C ASN A 109 -13.05 -20.04 12.86
N ALA A 110 -12.03 -20.66 13.45
CA ALA A 110 -12.20 -21.80 14.36
C ALA A 110 -12.86 -21.39 15.70
N GLU A 111 -12.64 -20.17 16.17
CA GLU A 111 -13.25 -19.64 17.40
C GLU A 111 -14.70 -19.17 17.20
N SER A 112 -15.11 -18.93 15.95
CA SER A 112 -16.45 -18.47 15.58
C SER A 112 -17.37 -19.60 15.09
N SER A 113 -16.87 -20.84 15.05
CA SER A 113 -17.57 -22.07 14.62
C SER A 113 -17.93 -22.94 15.82
#